data_AF-A0A0F9CKK4-F1
#
_entry.id   AF-A0A0F9CKK4-F1
#
_cell.length_a   1.000
_cell.length_b   1.000
_cell.length_c   1.000
_cell.angle_alpha   90.00
_cell.angle_beta   90.00
_cell.angle_gamma   90.00
#
_symmetry.space_group_name_H-M   'P 1'
#
loop_
_entity.id
_entity.type
_entity.pdbx_description
1 polymer ?
#
loop_
_entity_poly.entity_id
_entity_poly.type
_entity_poly.pdbx_seq_one_letter_code
_entity_poly.pdbx_strand_id
1 'polypeptide(L)'
;MIKVACHTNLDVYGEIWPNQLPFRPMVGDRIVSQTKRTLTQLVLEIVNITIRCIDPLERNAQTNNYYLDIELHLPKNRWQNINEFQKWYSKLR
;
A
#
# COMPACT_ATOMS: atom_id res chain seq x y z
N MET A 1 -10.02 8.89 11.60
CA MET A 1 -9.08 8.31 10.62
C MET A 1 -8.79 6.88 11.02
N ILE A 2 -8.79 5.96 10.05
CA ILE A 2 -8.55 4.53 10.27
C ILE A 2 -7.05 4.27 10.13
N LYS A 3 -6.43 3.63 11.12
CA LYS A 3 -5.02 3.22 11.06
C LYS A 3 -4.85 2.09 10.06
N VAL A 4 -3.89 2.24 9.15
CA VAL A 4 -3.60 1.25 8.13
C VAL A 4 -2.11 0.99 8.02
N ALA A 5 -1.75 -0.22 7.62
CA ALA A 5 -0.41 -0.57 7.15
C ALA A 5 -0.57 -1.07 5.72
N CYS A 6 0.14 -0.45 4.78
CA CYS A 6 0.07 -0.82 3.38
C CYS A 6 1.32 -1.62 3.01
N HIS A 7 1.11 -2.76 2.37
CA HIS A 7 2.17 -3.62 1.87
C HIS A 7 1.98 -3.82 0.37
N THR A 8 3.05 -3.70 -0.39
CA THR A 8 3.06 -3.94 -1.83
C THR A 8 4.06 -5.03 -2.17
N ASN A 9 3.76 -5.78 -3.23
CA ASN A 9 4.70 -6.75 -3.83
C ASN A 9 5.76 -6.09 -4.72
N LEU A 10 5.72 -4.76 -4.86
CA LEU A 10 6.72 -4.01 -5.63
C LEU A 10 7.91 -3.61 -4.76
N ASP A 11 9.09 -3.88 -5.29
CA ASP A 11 10.37 -3.43 -4.74
C ASP A 11 10.70 -2.03 -5.29
N VAL A 12 9.90 -1.04 -4.86
CA VAL A 12 10.01 0.37 -5.26
C VAL A 12 10.68 1.18 -4.15
N TYR A 13 11.73 1.93 -4.52
CA TYR A 13 12.54 2.67 -3.55
C TYR A 13 12.04 4.10 -3.35
N GLY A 14 11.88 4.50 -2.08
CA GLY A 14 11.54 5.89 -1.73
C GLY A 14 10.04 6.23 -1.82
N GLU A 15 9.20 5.23 -2.04
CA GLU A 15 7.75 5.33 -1.99
C GLU A 15 7.26 5.18 -0.54
N ILE A 16 6.40 6.09 -0.13
CA ILE A 16 5.80 6.14 1.21
C ILE A 16 4.31 5.91 1.05
N TRP A 17 3.80 4.86 1.67
CA TRP A 17 2.38 4.55 1.68
C TRP A 17 1.68 5.25 2.86
N PRO A 18 0.39 5.61 2.70
CA PRO A 18 -0.36 6.21 3.80
C PRO A 18 -0.48 5.23 4.97
N ASN A 19 -0.35 5.76 6.18
CA ASN A 19 -0.55 5.03 7.44
C ASN A 19 -1.94 5.27 8.05
N GLN A 20 -2.73 6.13 7.43
CA GLN A 20 -4.09 6.47 7.84
C GLN A 20 -4.96 6.75 6.62
N LEU A 21 -6.21 6.32 6.67
CA LEU A 21 -7.21 6.63 5.65
C LEU A 21 -8.40 7.40 6.26
N PRO A 22 -8.98 8.37 5.54
CA PRO A 22 -10.10 9.16 6.02
C PRO A 22 -11.42 8.38 5.99
N PHE A 23 -11.53 7.38 5.11
CA PHE A 23 -12.71 6.53 4.95
C PHE A 23 -12.32 5.05 5.04
N ARG A 24 -13.34 4.18 5.19
CA ARG A 24 -13.17 2.73 5.20
C ARG A 24 -12.71 2.26 3.81
N PRO A 25 -11.52 1.66 3.67
CA PRO A 25 -11.07 1.11 2.39
C PRO A 25 -11.88 -0.13 2.01
N MET A 26 -12.03 -0.36 0.71
CA MET A 26 -12.63 -1.54 0.11
C MET A 26 -11.68 -2.17 -0.92
N VAL A 27 -11.84 -3.47 -1.14
CA VAL A 27 -11.14 -4.15 -2.24
C VAL A 27 -11.57 -3.52 -3.57
N GLY A 28 -10.60 -3.21 -4.43
CA GLY A 28 -10.78 -2.46 -5.66
C GLY A 28 -10.55 -0.95 -5.53
N ASP A 29 -10.48 -0.41 -4.30
CA ASP A 29 -10.08 0.99 -4.10
C ASP A 29 -8.63 1.22 -4.52
N ARG A 30 -8.30 2.47 -4.85
CA ARG A 30 -6.96 2.85 -5.28
C ARG A 30 -6.26 3.67 -4.21
N ILE A 31 -5.05 3.27 -3.86
CA ILE A 31 -4.16 4.02 -2.97
C ILE A 31 -3.04 4.65 -3.78
N VAL A 32 -2.84 5.94 -3.54
CA VAL A 32 -1.77 6.74 -4.14
C VAL A 32 -0.60 6.79 -3.17
N SER A 33 0.60 6.49 -3.66
CA SER A 33 1.84 6.65 -2.91
C SER A 33 2.25 8.11 -2.81
N GLN A 34 3.02 8.40 -1.77
CA GLN A 34 3.74 9.65 -1.63
C GLN A 34 5.22 9.40 -1.92
N THR A 35 5.79 10.20 -2.79
CA THR A 35 7.21 10.12 -3.14
C THR A 35 7.85 11.48 -2.95
N LYS A 36 9.09 11.48 -2.44
CA LYS A 36 9.92 12.69 -2.35
C LYS A 36 10.87 12.84 -3.54
N ARG A 37 11.01 11.80 -4.38
CA ARG A 37 12.10 11.70 -5.37
C ARG A 37 11.63 11.66 -6.82
N THR A 38 10.48 11.04 -7.07
CA THR A 38 9.94 10.86 -8.42
C THR A 38 8.81 11.86 -8.67
N LEU A 39 8.68 12.36 -9.90
CA LEU A 39 7.51 13.16 -10.32
C LEU A 39 6.26 12.30 -10.52
N THR A 40 6.41 10.97 -10.46
CA THR A 40 5.37 10.00 -10.75
C THR A 40 4.97 9.29 -9.47
N GLN A 41 3.77 9.59 -8.98
CA GLN A 41 3.15 8.85 -7.89
C GLN A 41 2.70 7.47 -8.38
N LEU A 42 2.87 6.46 -7.55
CA LEU A 42 2.33 5.13 -7.80
C LEU A 42 0.89 5.06 -7.34
N VAL A 43 0.05 4.49 -8.19
CA VAL A 43 -1.34 4.21 -7.87
C VAL A 43 -1.51 2.70 -7.93
N LEU A 44 -1.79 2.11 -6.77
CA LEU A 44 -2.00 0.68 -6.60
C LEU A 44 -3.44 0.41 -6.17
N GLU A 45 -3.91 -0.79 -6.47
CA GLU A 45 -5.24 -1.27 -6.14
C GLU A 45 -5.18 -2.14 -4.88
N ILE A 46 -6.16 -1.95 -3.99
CA ILE A 46 -6.34 -2.81 -2.83
C ILE A 46 -6.87 -4.15 -3.30
N VAL A 47 -6.08 -5.20 -3.10
CA VAL A 47 -6.49 -6.57 -3.44
C VAL A 47 -6.97 -7.36 -2.23
N ASN A 48 -6.52 -6.98 -1.04
CA ASN A 48 -6.87 -7.66 0.20
C ASN A 48 -6.82 -6.70 1.39
N ILE A 49 -7.69 -6.92 2.37
CA ILE A 49 -7.76 -6.16 3.62
C ILE A 49 -7.91 -7.15 4.77
N THR A 50 -6.94 -7.17 5.68
CA THR A 50 -6.97 -8.00 6.88
C THR A 50 -6.97 -7.11 8.12
N ILE A 51 -7.81 -7.42 9.11
CA ILE A 51 -7.79 -6.70 10.39
C ILE A 51 -6.75 -7.37 11.29
N ARG A 52 -5.76 -6.60 11.75
CA ARG A 52 -4.77 -7.08 12.71
C ARG A 52 -4.96 -6.40 14.06
N CYS A 53 -4.75 -7.18 15.12
CA CYS A 53 -4.67 -6.71 16.49
C CYS A 53 -3.23 -6.91 16.97
N ILE A 54 -2.61 -5.87 17.52
CA ILE A 54 -1.33 -5.99 18.21
C ILE A 54 -1.65 -6.26 19.67
N ASP A 55 -1.16 -7.38 20.19
CA ASP A 55 -1.28 -7.69 21.61
C ASP A 55 -0.54 -6.63 22.42
N PRO A 56 -1.19 -6.00 23.43
CA PRO A 56 -0.57 -5.03 24.33
C PRO A 56 0.77 -5.48 24.91
N LEU A 57 0.91 -6.79 25.15
CA LEU A 57 2.09 -7.41 25.76
C LEU A 57 3.34 -7.33 24.86
N GLU A 58 3.18 -7.24 23.55
CA GLU A 58 4.30 -7.16 22.61
C GLU A 58 4.93 -5.75 22.51
N ARG A 59 4.24 -4.70 23.00
CA ARG A 59 4.68 -3.30 22.82
C ARG A 59 4.61 -2.41 24.06
N ASN A 60 4.38 -2.94 25.26
CA ASN A 60 4.07 -2.14 26.46
C ASN A 60 2.92 -1.13 26.19
N ALA A 61 2.00 -1.48 25.30
CA ALA A 61 0.88 -0.61 24.95
C ALA A 61 -0.22 -0.76 26.01
N GLN A 62 -0.91 0.33 26.35
CA GLN A 62 -1.98 0.31 27.37
C GLN A 62 -3.30 -0.28 26.85
N THR A 63 -3.45 -0.46 25.54
CA THR A 63 -4.68 -0.94 24.89
C THR A 63 -4.40 -1.78 23.65
N ASN A 64 -5.36 -2.65 23.29
CA ASN A 64 -5.35 -3.37 22.01
C ASN A 64 -5.33 -2.34 20.86
N ASN A 65 -4.29 -2.37 20.04
CA ASN A 65 -4.21 -1.53 18.85
C ASN A 65 -4.64 -2.35 17.64
N TYR A 66 -5.80 -1.99 17.08
CA TYR A 66 -6.26 -2.53 15.81
C TYR A 66 -5.78 -1.66 14.65
N TYR A 67 -5.39 -2.30 13.55
CA TYR A 67 -5.11 -1.63 12.28
C TYR A 67 -5.54 -2.50 11.11
N LEU A 68 -5.81 -1.88 9.96
CA LEU A 68 -6.05 -2.60 8.72
C LEU A 68 -4.72 -2.85 8.01
N ASP A 69 -4.42 -4.11 7.78
CA ASP A 69 -3.33 -4.57 6.93
C ASP A 69 -3.85 -4.64 5.49
N ILE A 70 -3.33 -3.77 4.62
CA ILE A 70 -3.80 -3.57 3.25
C ILE A 70 -2.75 -4.08 2.28
N GLU A 71 -3.15 -5.01 1.43
CA GLU A 71 -2.31 -5.50 0.34
C GLU A 71 -2.59 -4.72 -0.94
N LEU A 72 -1.53 -4.17 -1.53
CA LEU A 72 -1.57 -3.30 -2.69
C LEU A 72 -0.84 -3.93 -3.87
N HIS A 73 -1.58 -4.19 -4.93
CA HIS A 73 -1.02 -4.68 -6.20
C HIS A 73 -1.23 -3.65 -7.30
N LEU A 74 -0.55 -3.86 -8.40
CA LEU A 74 -0.81 -3.08 -9.60
C LEU A 74 -2.21 -3.36 -10.14
N PRO A 75 -2.91 -2.33 -10.67
CA PRO A 75 -4.25 -2.52 -11.22
C PRO A 75 -4.25 -3.56 -12.34
N LYS A 76 -5.26 -4.45 -12.32
CA LYS A 76 -5.44 -5.43 -13.38
C LYS A 76 -5.66 -4.68 -14.71
N ASN A 77 -4.93 -5.06 -15.75
CA ASN A 77 -4.99 -4.51 -17.12
C ASN A 77 -4.28 -3.17 -17.39
N ARG A 78 -3.38 -2.70 -16.51
CA ARG A 78 -2.61 -1.47 -16.81
C ARG A 78 -1.55 -1.64 -17.91
N TRP A 79 -0.96 -2.83 -18.07
CA TRP A 79 0.01 -3.13 -19.13
C TRP A 79 -0.50 -4.28 -19.98
N GLN A 80 -0.22 -4.23 -21.28
CA GLN A 80 -0.65 -5.27 -22.22
C GLN A 80 0.27 -6.49 -22.17
N ASN A 81 1.53 -6.32 -21.75
CA ASN A 81 2.53 -7.39 -21.67
C ASN A 81 3.63 -7.10 -20.64
N ILE A 82 4.44 -8.12 -20.33
CA ILE A 82 5.54 -8.03 -19.36
C ILE A 82 6.64 -7.04 -19.77
N ASN A 83 6.89 -6.84 -21.07
CA ASN A 83 7.92 -5.92 -21.56
C ASN A 83 7.54 -4.46 -21.29
N GLU A 84 6.28 -4.09 -21.49
CA GLU A 84 5.75 -2.77 -21.13
C GLU A 84 5.85 -2.50 -19.64
N PHE A 85 5.50 -3.51 -18.83
CA PHE A 85 5.68 -3.44 -17.38
C PHE A 85 7.14 -3.20 -17.01
N GLN A 86 8.09 -3.98 -17.54
CA GLN A 86 9.51 -3.84 -17.22
C GLN A 86 10.08 -2.47 -17.65
N LYS A 87 9.71 -1.97 -18.83
CA LYS A 87 10.14 -0.64 -19.31
C LYS A 87 9.64 0.50 -18.42
N TRP A 88 8.46 0.34 -17.82
CA TRP A 88 7.93 1.29 -16.86
C TRP A 88 8.63 1.13 -15.49
N TYR A 89 8.73 -0.11 -15.01
CA TYR A 89 9.28 -0.44 -13.70
C TYR A 89 10.77 -0.07 -13.57
N SER A 90 11.55 -0.22 -14.64
CA SER A 90 12.97 0.17 -14.65
C SER A 90 13.20 1.66 -14.43
N LYS A 91 12.19 2.51 -14.67
CA LYS A 91 12.27 3.97 -14.42
C LYS A 91 12.01 4.34 -12.96
N LEU A 92 11.52 3.39 -12.15
CA LEU A 92 11.15 3.59 -10.75
C LEU A 92 12.20 3.07 -9.76
N ARG A 93 13.19 2.32 -10.24
CA ARG A 93 14.40 1.93 -9.49
C ARG A 93 15.49 2.96 -9.68
#